data_AF-A0A8J1IQF7-F1
#
_entry.id   AF-A0A8J1IQF7-F1
#
_cell.length_a   1.000
_cell.length_b   1.000
_cell.length_c   1.000
_cell.angle_alpha   90.00
_cell.angle_beta   90.00
_cell.angle_gamma   90.00
#
_symmetry.space_group_name_H-M   'P 1'
#
loop_
_entity.id
_entity.type
_entity.pdbx_description
1 polymer ?
#
loop_
_entity_poly.entity_id
_entity_poly.type
_entity_poly.pdbx_seq_one_letter_code
_entity_poly.pdbx_strand_id
1 'polypeptide(L)'
;MATHYSANQYQSAFTPKQLQSWNVPKAYKERPSDHDGYTQFIANERGHLLPGVPRSQKNPWGTFIGTWDLPTKIPPSKVSLTSRSAVASRRLTNWIQNSEALLSACNGLHPHISGKASGQTHSLRDSSEETQQEKAKQTSPSRPGSQTGQP
;
A
#
# COMPACT_ATOMS: atom_id res chain seq x y z
N MET A 1 29.24 -2.75 -6.07
CA MET A 1 28.02 -3.41 -6.57
C MET A 1 28.44 -4.60 -7.40
N ALA A 2 27.75 -5.73 -7.29
CA ALA A 2 28.02 -6.92 -8.11
C ALA A 2 26.83 -7.18 -9.04
N THR A 3 27.12 -7.62 -10.26
CA THR A 3 26.13 -8.13 -11.22
C THR A 3 26.33 -9.62 -11.34
N HIS A 4 25.24 -10.36 -11.58
CA HIS A 4 25.35 -11.76 -11.94
C HIS A 4 24.79 -11.98 -13.34
N TYR A 5 25.36 -12.98 -14.01
CA TYR A 5 24.96 -13.44 -15.32
C TYR A 5 24.57 -14.92 -15.22
N SER A 6 23.89 -15.46 -16.23
CA SER A 6 23.49 -16.87 -16.19
C SER A 6 24.68 -17.80 -16.27
N ALA A 7 24.64 -18.85 -15.46
CA ALA A 7 25.54 -19.98 -15.54
C ALA A 7 25.08 -21.02 -16.60
N ASN A 8 24.31 -20.58 -17.61
CA ASN A 8 23.67 -21.40 -18.63
C ASN A 8 23.03 -22.68 -18.04
N GLN A 9 23.58 -23.86 -18.34
CA GLN A 9 23.05 -25.17 -17.93
C GLN A 9 22.99 -25.36 -16.42
N TYR A 10 23.83 -24.66 -15.64
CA TYR A 10 23.87 -24.76 -14.18
C TYR A 10 23.00 -23.73 -13.46
N GLN A 11 22.28 -22.88 -14.20
CA GLN A 11 21.50 -21.78 -13.60
C GLN A 11 20.40 -22.27 -12.66
N SER A 12 19.89 -23.49 -12.86
CA SER A 12 18.81 -24.08 -12.06
C SER A 12 19.19 -24.14 -10.56
N ALA A 13 20.43 -24.53 -10.25
CA ALA A 13 20.95 -24.64 -8.88
C ALA A 13 21.01 -23.28 -8.16
N PHE A 14 21.20 -22.19 -8.91
CA PHE A 14 21.31 -20.83 -8.37
C PHE A 14 19.97 -20.09 -8.34
N THR A 15 18.86 -20.78 -8.62
CA THR A 15 17.54 -20.17 -8.48
C THR A 15 17.24 -19.89 -7.00
N PRO A 16 16.59 -18.76 -6.66
CA PRO A 16 16.24 -18.42 -5.28
C PRO A 16 15.50 -19.55 -4.55
N LYS A 17 14.68 -20.30 -5.28
CA LYS A 17 13.94 -21.46 -4.76
C LYS A 17 14.87 -22.60 -4.33
N GLN A 18 15.91 -22.91 -5.12
CA GLN A 18 16.89 -23.93 -4.77
C GLN A 18 17.83 -23.47 -3.65
N LEU A 19 18.15 -22.17 -3.62
CA LEU A 19 18.93 -21.53 -2.55
C LEU A 19 18.11 -21.26 -1.28
N GLN A 20 16.85 -21.68 -1.22
CA GLN A 20 15.95 -21.45 -0.07
C GLN A 20 15.83 -19.96 0.33
N SER A 21 16.02 -19.05 -0.62
CA SER A 21 15.80 -17.62 -0.43
C SER A 21 14.32 -17.30 -0.64
N TRP A 22 13.65 -16.95 0.45
CA TRP A 22 12.22 -16.59 0.48
C TRP A 22 11.92 -15.11 0.20
N ASN A 23 12.96 -14.33 -0.09
CA ASN A 23 12.84 -12.93 -0.47
C ASN A 23 12.46 -12.79 -1.95
N VAL A 24 11.89 -11.63 -2.30
CA VAL A 24 11.64 -11.30 -3.72
C VAL A 24 12.99 -11.19 -4.44
N PRO A 25 13.26 -12.04 -5.45
CA PRO A 25 14.55 -12.02 -6.12
C PRO A 25 14.71 -10.75 -6.95
N LYS A 26 15.93 -10.20 -6.92
CA LYS A 26 16.27 -9.05 -7.74
C LYS A 26 16.36 -9.47 -9.21
N ALA A 27 15.68 -8.75 -10.09
CA ALA A 27 15.84 -8.92 -11.53
C ALA A 27 17.25 -8.48 -11.96
N TYR A 28 17.88 -9.25 -12.83
CA TYR A 28 19.23 -9.03 -13.33
C TYR A 28 19.28 -9.36 -14.82
N LYS A 29 20.31 -8.86 -15.50
CA LYS A 29 20.52 -9.15 -16.91
C LYS A 29 21.14 -10.54 -17.05
N GLU A 30 20.48 -11.43 -17.78
CA GLU A 30 20.94 -12.81 -17.92
C GLU A 30 22.31 -12.89 -18.62
N ARG A 31 22.52 -12.11 -19.67
CA ARG A 31 23.78 -12.10 -20.45
C ARG A 31 24.42 -10.72 -20.44
N PRO A 32 25.75 -10.60 -20.39
CA PRO A 32 26.43 -9.32 -20.59
C PRO A 32 26.04 -8.74 -21.97
N SER A 33 26.17 -7.42 -22.13
CA SER A 33 26.01 -6.80 -23.44
C SER A 33 27.29 -7.01 -24.22
N ASP A 34 27.18 -7.23 -25.52
CA ASP A 34 28.34 -7.19 -26.39
C ASP A 34 28.85 -5.74 -26.48
N HIS A 35 30.16 -5.58 -26.32
CA HIS A 35 30.83 -4.29 -26.35
C HIS A 35 32.00 -4.37 -27.33
N ASP A 36 32.01 -3.48 -28.33
CA ASP A 36 33.12 -3.35 -29.28
C ASP A 36 34.09 -2.25 -28.84
N GLY A 37 35.39 -2.47 -29.06
CA GLY A 37 36.46 -1.50 -28.78
C GLY A 37 37.35 -1.87 -27.59
N TYR A 38 37.92 -0.86 -26.94
CA TYR A 38 38.86 -1.02 -25.83
C TYR A 38 38.42 -0.24 -24.57
N THR A 39 38.90 -0.67 -23.41
CA THR A 39 38.60 -0.03 -22.12
C THR A 39 39.51 1.17 -21.87
N GLN A 40 38.93 2.26 -21.36
CA GLN A 40 39.68 3.47 -20.97
C GLN A 40 39.80 3.55 -19.44
N PHE A 41 40.93 4.06 -18.95
CA PHE A 41 41.11 4.29 -17.52
C PHE A 41 40.23 5.46 -17.05
N ILE A 42 39.40 5.20 -16.06
CA ILE A 42 38.47 6.20 -15.49
C ILE A 42 38.91 6.72 -14.11
N ALA A 43 39.96 6.14 -13.53
CA ALA A 43 40.44 6.44 -12.19
C ALA A 43 41.96 6.59 -12.16
N ASN A 44 42.48 7.33 -11.17
CA ASN A 44 43.90 7.46 -10.89
C ASN A 44 44.45 6.26 -10.12
N GLU A 45 45.77 6.21 -9.94
CA GLU A 45 46.49 5.14 -9.22
C GLU A 45 46.05 5.00 -7.75
N ARG A 46 45.41 6.03 -7.18
CA ARG A 46 44.85 6.02 -5.82
C ARG A 46 43.38 5.62 -5.77
N GLY A 47 42.77 5.25 -6.89
CA GLY A 47 41.36 4.84 -6.98
C GLY A 47 40.34 6.01 -7.02
N HIS A 48 40.77 7.25 -7.18
CA HIS A 48 39.87 8.40 -7.37
C HIS A 48 39.50 8.54 -8.84
N LEU A 49 38.23 8.84 -9.13
CA LEU A 49 37.77 9.10 -10.50
C LEU A 49 38.47 10.33 -11.09
N LEU A 50 38.82 10.26 -12.37
CA LEU A 50 39.39 11.39 -13.11
C LEU A 50 38.39 12.55 -13.21
N PRO A 51 38.87 13.81 -13.19
CA PRO A 51 38.00 14.97 -13.36
C PRO A 51 37.31 14.91 -14.73
N GLY A 52 35.98 15.01 -14.74
CA GLY A 52 35.16 14.92 -15.97
C GLY A 52 34.44 13.60 -16.18
N VAL A 53 34.81 12.52 -15.46
CA VAL A 53 34.03 11.28 -15.49
C VAL A 53 32.67 11.50 -14.81
N PRO A 54 31.54 11.18 -15.48
CA PRO A 54 30.22 11.36 -14.88
C PRO A 54 30.11 10.47 -13.63
N ARG A 55 29.79 11.10 -12.51
CA ARG A 55 29.55 10.42 -11.24
C ARG A 55 28.16 10.74 -10.73
N SER A 56 27.57 9.82 -9.99
CA SER A 56 26.37 10.14 -9.23
C SER A 56 26.70 11.25 -8.22
N GLN A 57 25.93 12.34 -8.25
CA GLN A 57 25.95 13.36 -7.19
C GLN A 57 25.36 12.82 -5.87
N LYS A 58 24.64 11.69 -5.96
CA LYS A 58 24.06 10.99 -4.84
C LYS A 58 25.12 10.15 -4.13
N ASN A 59 24.88 9.95 -2.84
CA ASN A 59 25.67 9.09 -1.96
C ASN A 59 25.90 7.70 -2.63
N PRO A 60 27.14 7.16 -2.63
CA PRO A 60 27.45 5.81 -3.14
C PRO A 60 26.63 4.70 -2.45
N TRP A 61 26.12 4.94 -1.25
CA TRP A 61 25.22 4.03 -0.53
C TRP A 61 23.73 4.23 -0.89
N GLY A 62 23.43 5.01 -1.94
CA GLY A 62 22.08 5.25 -2.43
C GLY A 62 21.29 6.20 -1.53
N THR A 63 20.09 5.80 -1.12
CA THR A 63 19.22 6.55 -0.18
C THR A 63 19.47 6.13 1.26
N PHE A 64 20.56 5.43 1.55
CA PHE A 64 20.91 5.11 2.92
C PHE A 64 21.21 6.40 3.69
N ILE A 65 20.40 6.65 4.70
CA ILE A 65 20.57 7.75 5.66
C ILE A 65 21.17 7.10 6.89
N GLY A 66 22.38 7.51 7.26
CA GLY A 66 23.02 7.02 8.48
C GLY A 66 22.26 7.47 9.72
N THR A 67 22.50 6.80 10.85
CA THR A 67 21.87 7.17 12.13
C THR A 67 22.07 8.65 12.48
N TRP A 68 23.21 9.23 12.10
CA TRP A 68 23.55 10.64 12.32
C TRP A 68 22.96 11.60 11.30
N ASP A 69 22.55 11.10 10.13
CA ASP A 69 21.93 11.90 9.06
C ASP A 69 20.39 11.88 9.13
N LEU A 70 19.82 11.17 10.12
CA LEU A 70 18.37 11.11 10.32
C LEU A 70 17.82 12.45 10.84
N PRO A 71 16.60 12.84 10.41
CA PRO A 71 15.94 14.00 10.99
C PRO A 71 15.68 13.77 12.48
N THR A 72 15.69 14.86 13.27
CA THR A 72 15.45 14.84 14.72
C THR A 72 14.15 14.14 15.12
N LYS A 73 13.16 14.10 14.21
CA LYS A 73 11.91 13.34 14.39
C LYS A 73 11.57 12.55 13.13
N ILE A 74 11.49 11.23 13.26
CA ILE A 74 11.05 10.34 12.18
C ILE A 74 9.54 10.55 11.98
N PRO A 75 9.05 10.82 10.76
CA PRO A 75 7.63 10.99 10.52
C PRO A 75 6.88 9.67 10.75
N PRO A 76 5.62 9.72 11.22
CA PRO A 76 4.80 8.53 11.39
C PRO A 76 4.58 7.84 10.04
N SER A 77 4.44 6.51 10.07
CA SER A 77 4.15 5.71 8.87
C SER A 77 2.80 6.11 8.28
N LYS A 78 2.69 6.19 6.94
CA LYS A 78 1.43 6.53 6.26
C LYS A 78 0.75 5.28 5.77
N VAL A 79 -0.53 5.12 6.10
CA VAL A 79 -1.36 3.99 5.66
C VAL A 79 -2.48 4.52 4.78
N SER A 80 -2.57 4.04 3.54
CA SER A 80 -3.67 4.37 2.63
C SER A 80 -4.72 3.26 2.60
N LEU A 81 -5.99 3.62 2.78
CA LEU A 81 -7.13 2.72 2.67
C LEU A 81 -7.68 2.60 1.23
N THR A 82 -7.28 3.51 0.34
CA THR A 82 -7.88 3.70 -1.00
C THR A 82 -7.80 2.47 -1.91
N SER A 83 -6.72 1.69 -1.82
CA SER A 83 -6.52 0.50 -2.66
C SER A 83 -7.10 -0.79 -2.07
N ARG A 84 -7.74 -0.74 -0.89
CA ARG A 84 -8.20 -1.91 -0.15
C ARG A 84 -9.71 -2.05 -0.21
N SER A 85 -10.20 -3.28 -0.18
CA SER A 85 -11.63 -3.56 0.02
C SER A 85 -12.09 -3.08 1.40
N ALA A 86 -13.39 -2.83 1.57
CA ALA A 86 -13.97 -2.45 2.85
C ALA A 86 -13.63 -3.43 3.98
N VAL A 87 -13.67 -4.74 3.71
CA VAL A 87 -13.33 -5.79 4.69
C VAL A 87 -11.85 -5.74 5.07
N ALA A 88 -10.96 -5.63 4.09
CA ALA A 88 -9.52 -5.55 4.35
C ALA A 88 -9.14 -4.29 5.14
N SER A 89 -9.81 -3.16 4.86
CA SER A 89 -9.60 -1.90 5.58
C SER A 89 -10.04 -1.98 7.05
N ARG A 90 -11.18 -2.64 7.33
CA ARG A 90 -11.66 -2.89 8.70
C ARG A 90 -10.72 -3.81 9.48
N ARG A 91 -10.25 -4.89 8.85
CA ARG A 91 -9.27 -5.81 9.48
C ARG A 91 -7.98 -5.09 9.84
N LEU A 92 -7.48 -4.24 8.94
CA LEU A 92 -6.25 -3.48 9.17
C LEU A 92 -6.41 -2.48 10.33
N THR A 93 -7.49 -1.70 10.33
CA THR A 93 -7.74 -0.72 11.39
C THR A 93 -7.92 -1.39 12.76
N ASN A 94 -8.67 -2.49 12.81
CA ASN A 94 -8.82 -3.30 14.02
C ASN A 94 -7.48 -3.85 14.53
N TRP A 95 -6.65 -4.42 13.65
CA TRP A 95 -5.33 -4.93 14.04
C TRP A 95 -4.41 -3.83 14.59
N ILE A 96 -4.38 -2.65 13.94
CA ILE A 96 -3.59 -1.50 14.43
C ILE A 96 -4.03 -1.11 15.84
N GLN A 97 -5.35 -0.99 16.06
CA GLN A 97 -5.91 -0.57 17.34
C GLN A 97 -5.71 -1.59 18.46
N ASN A 98 -5.72 -2.89 18.13
CA ASN A 98 -5.57 -3.98 19.09
C ASN A 98 -4.12 -4.36 19.38
N SER A 99 -3.15 -3.66 18.78
CA SER A 99 -1.72 -3.96 18.95
C SER A 99 -1.08 -3.22 20.14
N GLU A 100 -1.49 -3.55 21.37
CA GLU A 100 -1.04 -2.84 22.59
C GLU A 100 0.49 -2.73 22.74
N ALA A 101 1.21 -3.81 22.44
CA ALA A 101 2.67 -3.83 22.51
C ALA A 101 3.33 -2.86 21.51
N LEU A 102 2.72 -2.66 20.34
CA LEU A 102 3.24 -1.73 19.33
C LEU A 102 2.82 -0.29 19.62
N LEU A 103 1.66 -0.09 20.23
CA LEU A 103 1.17 1.24 20.62
C LEU A 103 1.88 1.81 21.85
N SER A 104 2.30 0.95 22.78
CA SER A 104 2.98 1.35 24.03
C SER A 104 4.48 1.59 23.89
N ALA A 105 5.11 1.18 22.79
CA ALA A 105 6.54 1.36 22.57
C ALA A 105 6.92 2.85 22.40
N CYS A 106 8.15 3.22 22.81
CA CYS A 106 8.61 4.62 22.81
C CYS A 106 8.68 5.26 21.41
N ASN A 107 8.72 4.44 20.34
CA ASN A 107 8.54 4.83 18.93
C ASN A 107 7.42 4.01 18.30
N GLY A 108 6.30 3.90 19.03
CA GLY A 108 5.21 3.00 18.72
C GLY A 108 4.53 3.26 17.38
N LEU A 109 3.75 2.28 16.94
CA LEU A 109 3.06 2.29 15.65
C LEU A 109 1.86 3.24 15.70
N HIS A 110 2.10 4.53 15.42
CA HIS A 110 1.05 5.54 15.22
C HIS A 110 0.94 5.94 13.75
N PRO A 111 0.32 5.11 12.89
CA PRO A 111 0.23 5.40 11.48
C PRO A 111 -0.75 6.55 11.23
N HIS A 112 -0.40 7.44 10.31
CA HIS A 112 -1.35 8.37 9.74
C HIS A 112 -2.19 7.65 8.68
N ILE A 113 -3.44 7.35 9.01
CA ILE A 113 -4.38 6.64 8.14
C ILE A 113 -5.11 7.65 7.25
N SER A 114 -5.11 7.42 5.94
CA SER A 114 -5.72 8.31 4.94
C SER A 114 -6.52 7.52 3.89
N GLY A 115 -7.43 8.22 3.19
CA GLY A 115 -8.25 7.64 2.14
C GLY A 115 -9.51 6.92 2.63
N LYS A 116 -10.35 6.49 1.69
CA LYS A 116 -11.59 5.73 1.95
C LYS A 116 -11.47 4.36 1.30
N ALA A 117 -12.01 3.32 1.95
CA ALA A 117 -12.01 1.98 1.36
C ALA A 117 -12.85 1.93 0.08
N SER A 118 -12.47 1.07 -0.88
CA SER A 118 -13.27 0.88 -2.08
C SER A 118 -14.64 0.31 -1.72
N GLY A 119 -15.70 0.91 -2.28
CA GLY A 119 -17.09 0.51 -2.04
C GLY A 119 -17.84 1.27 -0.96
N GLN A 120 -17.25 2.28 -0.30
CA GLN A 120 -18.02 3.25 0.50
C GLN A 120 -18.56 4.38 -0.41
N THR A 121 -19.56 4.05 -1.23
CA THR A 121 -20.41 5.05 -1.89
C THR A 121 -21.30 5.71 -0.83
N HIS A 122 -21.39 7.03 -0.89
CA HIS A 122 -22.11 7.90 0.02
C HIS A 122 -23.56 7.43 0.26
N SER A 123 -23.91 7.08 1.50
CA SER A 123 -25.30 6.97 1.95
C SER A 123 -25.54 7.94 3.10
N LEU A 124 -25.79 9.22 2.81
CA LEU A 124 -26.35 10.16 3.78
C LEU A 124 -27.17 11.24 3.05
N ARG A 125 -28.48 11.09 3.08
CA ARG A 125 -29.42 12.13 3.50
C ARG A 125 -30.74 11.46 3.85
N ASP A 126 -30.90 11.14 5.13
CA ASP A 126 -32.21 10.94 5.72
C ASP A 126 -32.35 12.01 6.79
N SER A 127 -33.22 12.99 6.55
CA SER A 127 -33.53 14.08 7.47
C SER A 127 -34.78 13.66 8.24
N SER A 128 -34.59 13.35 9.51
CA SER A 128 -35.69 13.26 10.47
C SER A 128 -36.06 14.66 10.97
N GLU A 129 -37.36 14.95 11.02
CA GLU A 129 -38.13 15.56 12.13
C GLU A 129 -39.29 16.45 11.63
N GLU A 130 -40.54 16.06 11.93
CA GLU A 130 -41.56 16.99 12.47
C GLU A 130 -42.75 16.25 13.14
N THR A 131 -42.72 16.29 14.48
CA THR A 131 -43.77 16.67 15.46
C THR A 131 -45.24 16.21 15.33
N GLN A 132 -45.74 15.68 16.45
CA GLN A 132 -47.14 15.32 16.77
C GLN A 132 -48.05 16.53 17.03
N GLN A 133 -49.32 16.48 16.62
CA GLN A 133 -50.47 17.00 17.41
C GLN A 133 -51.84 16.49 16.90
N GLU A 134 -52.71 16.17 17.85
CA GLU A 134 -54.06 15.56 17.74
C GLU A 134 -55.15 16.46 17.11
N LYS A 135 -56.24 15.86 16.58
CA LYS A 135 -57.60 15.83 17.21
C LYS A 135 -58.79 15.62 16.25
N ALA A 136 -59.67 14.69 16.66
CA ALA A 136 -61.13 14.57 16.47
C ALA A 136 -61.77 14.06 15.15
N LYS A 137 -62.28 12.81 15.24
CA LYS A 137 -63.70 12.38 15.29
C LYS A 137 -64.63 12.74 14.12
N GLN A 138 -65.14 11.73 13.40
CA GLN A 138 -66.57 11.43 13.15
C GLN A 138 -66.77 10.23 12.19
N THR A 139 -67.23 9.09 12.70
CA THR A 139 -68.56 8.46 12.47
C THR A 139 -68.79 7.77 11.11
N SER A 140 -68.86 6.44 11.16
CA SER A 140 -69.44 5.54 10.15
C SER A 140 -70.94 5.82 9.93
N PRO A 141 -71.53 5.34 8.82
CA PRO A 141 -72.17 4.03 8.93
C PRO A 141 -72.08 3.14 7.66
N SER A 142 -72.54 1.92 7.89
CA SER A 142 -72.46 0.67 7.12
C SER A 142 -73.53 0.43 6.05
N ARG A 143 -73.20 -0.54 5.16
CA ARG A 143 -74.06 -1.59 4.50
C ARG A 143 -74.92 -1.18 3.26
N PRO A 144 -75.50 -2.13 2.46
CA PRO A 144 -75.29 -3.60 2.29
C PRO A 144 -75.34 -4.16 0.83
N GLY A 145 -74.96 -5.45 0.62
CA GLY A 145 -75.48 -6.42 -0.39
C GLY A 145 -75.26 -6.13 -1.90
N SER A 146 -75.31 -7.04 -2.88
CA SER A 146 -75.78 -8.43 -3.02
C SER A 146 -75.27 -9.03 -4.37
N GLN A 147 -75.51 -10.32 -4.57
CA GLN A 147 -75.07 -11.25 -5.63
C GLN A 147 -75.66 -11.06 -7.07
N THR A 148 -75.25 -11.99 -7.98
CA THR A 148 -75.85 -12.47 -9.27
C THR A 148 -75.32 -11.79 -10.54
N GLY A 149 -75.09 -12.44 -11.70
CA GLY A 149 -75.34 -13.77 -12.29
C GLY A 149 -74.76 -13.79 -13.74
N GLN A 150 -74.85 -14.94 -14.43
CA GLN A 150 -74.22 -15.29 -15.73
C GLN A 150 -74.70 -14.45 -16.96
N PRO A 151 -74.30 -14.70 -18.23
CA PRO A 151 -74.33 -15.99 -18.97
C PRO A 151 -72.98 -16.70 -19.19
#